data_AF-L7L610-F1
#
_entry.id   AF-L7L610-F1
#
_cell.length_a   1.000
_cell.length_b   1.000
_cell.length_c   1.000
_cell.angle_alpha   90.00
_cell.angle_beta   90.00
_cell.angle_gamma   90.00
#
_symmetry.space_group_name_H-M   'P 1'
#
loop_
_entity.id
_entity.type
_entity.pdbx_description
1 polymer ?
#
loop_
_entity_poly.entity_id
_entity_poly.type
_entity_poly.pdbx_seq_one_letter_code
_entity_poly.pdbx_strand_id
1 'polypeptide(L)'
;MTVIALTGSSPAIVELRRRLTASPLGFELTDDAADADLRVTDEAAPTPNHLGVAAAAIPHTFFVREDTVDYVAAALTEAQLAGAYGAAVRLPVQNRPDQPVIGLRSRLRKAVVAALHRRTAFDPSHYDWFTEESVEAEVFDDEVRVTVRDEQFTGRLRARGHIDGNDGRFHWAGILHSDHAAELKRDGRSRAQIAVGDGPAFDAKLAELTPWGTVRMTGVDAAPWMTPADH
;
A
#
# COMPACT_ATOMS: atom_id res chain seq x y z
N MET A 1 6.43 -7.17 15.77
CA MET A 1 7.64 -6.35 16.01
C MET A 1 8.44 -6.42 14.73
N THR A 2 8.91 -5.30 14.19
CA THR A 2 9.51 -5.27 12.84
C THR A 2 10.93 -5.83 12.89
N VAL A 3 11.22 -6.84 12.08
CA VAL A 3 12.55 -7.43 11.92
C VAL A 3 13.32 -6.69 10.83
N ILE A 4 14.47 -6.11 11.19
CA ILE A 4 15.26 -5.29 10.28
C ILE A 4 16.62 -5.95 10.01
N ALA A 5 16.89 -6.30 8.76
CA ALA A 5 18.21 -6.72 8.31
C ALA A 5 19.10 -5.52 8.03
N LEU A 6 20.28 -5.46 8.66
CA LEU A 6 21.30 -4.48 8.36
C LEU A 6 22.50 -5.18 7.70
N THR A 7 22.59 -5.07 6.38
CA THR A 7 23.61 -5.73 5.56
C THR A 7 24.68 -4.75 5.11
N GLY A 8 25.92 -5.22 5.02
CA GLY A 8 27.08 -4.39 4.69
C GLY A 8 27.92 -4.01 5.90
N SER A 9 28.99 -3.27 5.66
CA SER A 9 30.01 -2.95 6.68
C SER A 9 30.48 -1.50 6.63
N SER A 10 29.81 -0.64 5.88
CA SER A 10 30.11 0.79 5.82
C SER A 10 29.93 1.47 7.18
N PRO A 11 30.59 2.63 7.39
CA PRO A 11 30.35 3.47 8.57
C PRO A 11 28.89 3.85 8.76
N ALA A 12 28.13 4.01 7.67
CA ALA A 12 26.71 4.33 7.71
C ALA A 12 25.86 3.20 8.32
N ILE A 13 26.14 1.94 7.97
CA ILE A 13 25.48 0.76 8.58
C ILE A 13 25.84 0.64 10.07
N VAL A 14 27.12 0.84 10.43
CA VAL A 14 27.57 0.80 11.82
C VAL A 14 26.88 1.89 12.65
N GLU A 15 26.80 3.11 12.13
CA GLU A 15 26.14 4.23 12.80
C GLU A 15 24.64 3.99 12.96
N LEU A 16 23.97 3.52 11.90
CA LEU A 16 22.55 3.21 11.94
C LEU A 16 22.25 2.13 12.98
N ARG A 17 23.05 1.04 12.99
CA ARG A 17 22.92 -0.03 14.00
C ARG A 17 23.04 0.53 15.41
N ARG A 18 24.09 1.32 15.68
CA ARG A 18 24.32 1.95 16.99
C ARG A 18 23.10 2.77 17.44
N ARG A 19 22.49 3.54 16.53
CA ARG A 19 21.31 4.36 16.84
C ARG A 19 20.06 3.55 17.12
N LEU A 20 19.79 2.51 16.31
CA LEU A 20 18.64 1.64 16.53
C LEU A 20 18.78 0.86 17.85
N THR A 21 19.97 0.34 18.16
CA THR A 21 20.25 -0.33 19.43
C THR A 21 20.12 0.61 20.63
N ALA A 22 20.49 1.89 20.49
CA ALA A 22 20.34 2.88 21.55
C ALA A 22 18.91 3.44 21.69
N SER A 23 18.00 3.10 20.78
CA SER A 23 16.64 3.62 20.77
C SER A 23 15.76 2.96 21.86
N PRO A 24 14.86 3.70 22.52
CA PRO A 24 13.92 3.13 23.47
C PRO A 24 12.82 2.27 22.81
N LEU A 25 12.64 2.32 21.49
CA LEU A 25 11.55 1.65 20.77
C LEU A 25 11.75 0.14 20.57
N GLY A 26 12.92 -0.41 20.92
CA GLY A 26 13.23 -1.84 20.84
C GLY A 26 13.11 -2.40 19.42
N PHE A 27 14.21 -2.43 18.68
CA PHE A 27 14.25 -2.99 17.32
C PHE A 27 14.80 -4.42 17.33
N GLU A 28 14.21 -5.29 16.52
CA GLU A 28 14.78 -6.60 16.22
C GLU A 28 15.72 -6.45 15.01
N LEU A 29 17.03 -6.60 15.25
CA LEU A 29 18.04 -6.44 14.21
C LEU A 29 18.65 -7.80 13.86
N THR A 30 18.79 -8.07 12.57
CA THR A 30 19.45 -9.27 12.03
C THR A 30 20.48 -8.88 10.97
N ASP A 31 21.40 -9.79 10.69
CA ASP A 31 22.33 -9.68 9.56
C ASP A 31 21.84 -10.53 8.37
N ASP A 32 20.84 -11.38 8.58
CA ASP A 32 20.22 -12.20 7.54
C ASP A 32 19.02 -11.48 6.91
N ALA A 33 19.13 -11.21 5.61
CA ALA A 33 18.08 -10.54 4.86
C ALA A 33 16.91 -11.46 4.44
N ALA A 34 17.07 -12.79 4.52
CA ALA A 34 16.06 -13.74 4.05
C ALA A 34 14.74 -13.62 4.82
N ASP A 35 14.83 -13.44 6.14
CA ASP A 35 13.69 -13.48 7.05
C ASP A 35 13.32 -12.09 7.64
N ALA A 36 13.85 -11.01 7.06
CA ALA A 36 13.61 -9.65 7.55
C ALA A 36 12.44 -8.96 6.83
N ASP A 37 11.61 -8.27 7.61
CA ASP A 37 10.52 -7.41 7.14
C ASP A 37 11.05 -6.21 6.34
N LEU A 38 12.16 -5.62 6.81
CA LEU A 38 12.84 -4.50 6.18
C LEU A 38 14.34 -4.79 6.05
N ARG A 39 14.91 -4.40 4.92
CA ARG A 39 16.34 -4.53 4.61
C ARG A 39 16.97 -3.16 4.53
N VAL A 40 18.14 -3.02 5.11
CA VAL A 40 19.01 -1.86 4.91
C VAL A 40 20.34 -2.35 4.38
N THR A 41 20.82 -1.71 3.33
CA THR A 41 22.10 -2.02 2.71
C THR A 41 22.89 -0.73 2.45
N ASP A 42 24.21 -0.85 2.41
CA ASP A 42 25.13 0.21 1.97
C ASP A 42 25.43 0.17 0.46
N GLU A 43 24.76 -0.71 -0.29
CA GLU A 43 24.77 -0.68 -1.74
C GLU A 43 24.22 0.63 -2.30
N ALA A 44 24.62 0.95 -3.54
CA ALA A 44 24.09 2.12 -4.23
C ALA A 44 22.63 1.89 -4.62
N ALA A 45 21.76 2.83 -4.25
CA ALA A 45 20.36 2.79 -4.67
C ALA A 45 20.24 2.77 -6.21
N PRO A 46 19.36 1.93 -6.79
CA PRO A 46 19.17 1.86 -8.23
C PRO A 46 18.57 3.17 -8.76
N THR A 47 18.63 3.39 -10.08
CA THR A 47 17.99 4.57 -10.71
C THR A 47 16.78 4.11 -11.52
N PRO A 48 15.60 4.75 -11.39
CA PRO A 48 15.29 5.89 -10.51
C PRO A 48 15.16 5.50 -9.02
N ASN A 49 15.43 6.46 -8.11
CA ASN A 49 15.26 6.33 -6.67
C ASN A 49 14.73 7.63 -6.03
N HIS A 50 14.27 7.51 -4.79
CA HIS A 50 13.89 8.62 -3.94
C HIS A 50 15.03 8.96 -2.98
N LEU A 51 15.62 10.15 -3.13
CA LEU A 51 16.72 10.70 -2.30
C LEU A 51 17.95 9.77 -2.16
N GLY A 52 18.07 8.76 -3.02
CA GLY A 52 19.05 7.69 -2.89
C GLY A 52 18.84 6.78 -1.68
N VAL A 53 17.64 6.74 -1.07
CA VAL A 53 17.34 5.91 0.10
C VAL A 53 16.34 4.80 -0.16
N ALA A 54 15.53 4.89 -1.22
CA ALA A 54 14.54 3.87 -1.55
C ALA A 54 14.26 3.86 -3.05
N ALA A 55 13.81 2.72 -3.57
CA ALA A 55 13.37 2.58 -4.95
C ALA A 55 12.12 1.71 -5.03
N ALA A 56 11.09 2.18 -5.73
CA ALA A 56 9.81 1.49 -5.89
C ALA A 56 9.96 0.11 -6.56
N ALA A 57 11.02 -0.08 -7.34
CA ALA A 57 11.33 -1.37 -7.98
C ALA A 57 11.91 -2.41 -6.99
N ILE A 58 12.38 -1.97 -5.82
CA ILE A 58 12.96 -2.83 -4.78
C ILE A 58 12.30 -2.45 -3.45
N PRO A 59 11.04 -2.86 -3.24
CA PRO A 59 10.33 -2.58 -1.99
C PRO A 59 11.02 -3.27 -0.81
N HIS A 60 10.64 -2.88 0.40
CA HIS A 60 11.16 -3.36 1.68
C HIS A 60 12.65 -3.08 1.89
N THR A 61 13.30 -2.35 0.98
CA THR A 61 14.74 -2.11 1.01
C THR A 61 15.03 -0.62 1.08
N PHE A 62 15.81 -0.24 2.09
CA PHE A 62 16.40 1.08 2.23
C PHE A 62 17.90 1.03 1.92
N PHE A 63 18.38 2.08 1.25
CA PHE A 63 19.79 2.27 0.94
C PHE A 63 20.34 3.38 1.84
N VAL A 64 21.38 3.08 2.61
CA VAL A 64 21.94 4.02 3.57
C VAL A 64 23.31 4.52 3.12
N ARG A 65 23.51 5.82 3.27
CA ARG A 65 24.79 6.52 3.12
C ARG A 65 25.02 7.38 4.35
N GLU A 66 26.23 7.89 4.50
CA GLU A 66 26.60 8.74 5.64
C GLU A 66 25.66 9.95 5.81
N ASP A 67 25.18 10.54 4.70
CA ASP A 67 24.30 11.70 4.70
C ASP A 67 22.81 11.36 4.89
N THR A 68 22.43 10.08 4.85
CA THR A 68 21.03 9.63 4.94
C THR A 68 20.71 8.81 6.19
N VAL A 69 21.68 8.58 7.08
CA VAL A 69 21.47 7.79 8.31
C VAL A 69 20.29 8.33 9.12
N ASP A 70 20.20 9.66 9.31
CA ASP A 70 19.10 10.29 10.06
C ASP A 70 17.73 10.01 9.42
N TYR A 71 17.68 10.08 8.09
CA TYR A 71 16.46 9.85 7.32
C TYR A 71 16.01 8.39 7.43
N VAL A 72 16.94 7.45 7.24
CA VAL A 72 16.65 6.01 7.30
C VAL A 72 16.28 5.61 8.73
N ALA A 73 16.96 6.14 9.75
CA ALA A 73 16.59 5.90 11.15
C ALA A 73 15.17 6.38 11.47
N ALA A 74 14.76 7.54 10.95
CA ALA A 74 13.41 8.04 11.08
C ALA A 74 12.38 7.15 10.35
N ALA A 75 12.71 6.66 9.15
CA ALA A 75 11.86 5.74 8.39
C ALA A 75 11.63 4.40 9.12
N LEU A 76 12.70 3.82 9.68
CA LEU A 76 12.60 2.57 10.44
C LEU A 76 11.85 2.77 11.77
N THR A 77 12.00 3.95 12.38
CA THR A 77 11.23 4.34 13.57
C THR A 77 9.74 4.39 13.26
N GLU A 78 9.35 5.00 12.14
CA GLU A 78 7.96 5.01 11.71
C GLU A 78 7.43 3.60 11.45
N ALA A 79 8.21 2.76 10.74
CA ALA A 79 7.83 1.37 10.49
C ALA A 79 7.55 0.61 11.79
N GLN A 80 8.43 0.74 12.78
CA GLN A 80 8.27 0.10 14.08
C GLN A 80 7.05 0.63 14.84
N LEU A 81 6.80 1.94 14.82
CA LEU A 81 5.62 2.54 15.47
C LEU A 81 4.32 2.11 14.80
N ALA A 82 4.33 1.97 13.47
CA ALA A 82 3.19 1.51 12.69
C ALA A 82 2.98 -0.03 12.73
N GLY A 83 3.94 -0.79 13.27
CA GLY A 83 3.93 -2.25 13.20
C GLY A 83 4.01 -2.76 11.75
N ALA A 84 4.78 -2.07 10.90
CA ALA A 84 4.88 -2.39 9.49
C ALA A 84 5.87 -3.55 9.26
N TYR A 85 5.42 -4.59 8.55
CA TYR A 85 6.26 -5.66 8.02
C TYR A 85 6.86 -5.32 6.64
N GLY A 86 6.71 -4.07 6.17
CA GLY A 86 7.27 -3.65 4.90
C GLY A 86 7.07 -2.17 4.58
N ALA A 87 7.78 -1.68 3.57
CA ALA A 87 7.60 -0.34 3.05
C ALA A 87 7.92 -0.26 1.56
N ALA A 88 7.18 0.54 0.80
CA ALA A 88 7.50 0.87 -0.59
C ALA A 88 7.42 2.38 -0.80
N VAL A 89 8.41 2.96 -1.46
CA VAL A 89 8.31 4.39 -1.83
C VAL A 89 7.26 4.57 -2.92
N ARG A 90 6.42 5.59 -2.76
CA ARG A 90 5.35 5.90 -3.72
C ARG A 90 5.92 6.32 -5.06
N LEU A 91 5.45 5.70 -6.13
CA LEU A 91 5.92 5.99 -7.50
C LEU A 91 5.79 7.48 -7.89
N PRO A 92 4.73 8.23 -7.53
CA PRO A 92 4.66 9.67 -7.76
C PRO A 92 5.74 10.46 -7.02
N VAL A 93 6.10 10.05 -5.80
CA VAL A 93 7.11 10.72 -4.97
C VAL A 93 8.50 10.48 -5.53
N GLN A 94 8.82 9.23 -5.90
CA GLN A 94 10.08 8.88 -6.55
C GLN A 94 10.26 9.62 -7.88
N ASN A 95 9.20 9.73 -8.69
CA ASN A 95 9.29 10.35 -10.00
C ASN A 95 9.16 11.88 -9.97
N ARG A 96 8.71 12.46 -8.84
CA ARG A 96 8.56 13.92 -8.63
C ARG A 96 8.71 14.30 -7.16
N PRO A 97 9.93 14.59 -6.69
CA PRO A 97 10.19 14.97 -5.29
C PRO A 97 9.60 16.34 -4.88
N ASP A 98 8.99 17.09 -5.81
CA ASP A 98 8.51 18.47 -5.65
C ASP A 98 6.98 18.63 -5.63
N GLN A 99 6.18 17.56 -5.77
CA GLN A 99 4.73 17.69 -5.82
C GLN A 99 4.10 17.87 -4.42
N PRO A 100 3.31 18.94 -4.19
CA PRO A 100 2.63 19.15 -2.91
C PRO A 100 1.45 18.18 -2.75
N VAL A 101 1.47 17.39 -1.69
CA VAL A 101 0.32 16.56 -1.24
C VAL A 101 -0.86 17.49 -0.90
N ILE A 102 -1.99 17.25 -1.57
CA ILE A 102 -3.22 18.05 -1.47
C ILE A 102 -3.94 17.70 -0.17
N GLY A 103 -4.06 18.67 0.74
CA GLY A 103 -4.79 18.54 2.01
C GLY A 103 -4.89 19.87 2.76
N LEU A 104 -6.11 20.41 2.85
CA LEU A 104 -6.42 21.81 3.17
C LEU A 104 -6.36 22.19 4.66
N ARG A 105 -5.37 21.67 5.43
CA ARG A 105 -5.18 22.01 6.87
C ARG A 105 -3.76 22.41 7.27
N SER A 106 -2.81 22.45 6.34
CA SER A 106 -1.37 22.55 6.68
C SER A 106 -0.70 23.92 6.54
N ARG A 107 -1.37 24.99 6.06
CA ARG A 107 -0.68 26.24 5.68
C ARG A 107 0.03 26.97 6.83
N LEU A 108 -0.57 27.01 8.02
CA LEU A 108 0.03 27.68 9.19
C LEU A 108 1.15 26.88 9.85
N ARG A 109 1.04 25.53 9.92
CA ARG A 109 2.16 24.66 10.36
C ARG A 109 3.31 24.64 9.35
N LYS A 110 3.01 24.70 8.05
CA LYS A 110 4.02 24.67 6.96
C LYS A 110 4.99 25.86 6.99
N ALA A 111 4.54 27.06 7.34
CA ALA A 111 5.43 28.23 7.35
C ALA A 111 6.50 28.16 8.46
N VAL A 112 6.13 27.61 9.63
CA VAL A 112 7.05 27.46 10.78
C VAL A 112 8.01 26.29 10.58
N VAL A 113 7.54 25.18 10.01
CA VAL A 113 8.39 24.00 9.73
C VAL A 113 9.31 24.22 8.52
N ALA A 114 8.84 24.94 7.49
CA ALA A 114 9.64 25.27 6.30
C ALA A 114 10.84 26.20 6.59
N ALA A 115 10.79 26.97 7.67
CA ALA A 115 11.90 27.81 8.11
C ALA A 115 13.00 27.01 8.83
N LEU A 116 12.68 25.86 9.42
CA LEU A 116 13.60 25.10 10.28
C LEU A 116 14.26 23.90 9.60
N HIS A 117 13.63 23.22 8.63
CA HIS A 117 14.16 21.96 8.06
C HIS A 117 14.08 21.97 6.52
N ARG A 118 15.09 22.54 5.87
CA ARG A 118 15.16 22.61 4.41
C ARG A 118 15.48 21.23 3.80
N ARG A 119 14.46 20.63 3.17
CA ARG A 119 14.51 19.64 2.07
C ARG A 119 14.90 18.17 2.34
N THR A 120 15.31 17.77 3.54
CA THR A 120 15.68 16.36 3.83
C THR A 120 15.00 15.76 5.05
N ALA A 121 13.99 16.42 5.63
CA ALA A 121 13.23 15.83 6.73
C ALA A 121 12.44 14.61 6.22
N PHE A 122 12.50 13.51 6.97
CA PHE A 122 11.68 12.33 6.72
C PHE A 122 10.19 12.72 6.72
N ASP A 123 9.46 12.25 5.71
CA ASP A 123 8.02 12.40 5.59
C ASP A 123 7.41 11.00 5.40
N PRO A 124 6.62 10.50 6.37
CA PRO A 124 6.06 9.16 6.31
C PRO A 124 5.08 8.98 5.15
N SER A 125 4.49 10.07 4.62
CA SER A 125 3.55 10.02 3.48
C SER A 125 4.22 9.71 2.13
N HIS A 126 5.56 9.68 2.10
CA HIS A 126 6.33 9.27 0.93
C HIS A 126 6.31 7.76 0.67
N TYR A 127 5.90 6.98 1.68
CA TYR A 127 5.93 5.52 1.65
C TYR A 127 4.52 4.96 1.82
N ASP A 128 4.28 3.82 1.17
CA ASP A 128 3.23 2.89 1.51
C ASP A 128 3.81 1.90 2.54
N TRP A 129 3.20 1.86 3.72
CA TRP A 129 3.61 0.99 4.83
C TRP A 129 2.73 -0.27 4.83
N PHE A 130 3.37 -1.43 4.83
CA PHE A 130 2.67 -2.72 4.87
C PHE A 130 2.55 -3.14 6.33
N THR A 131 1.36 -3.04 6.92
CA THR A 131 1.03 -3.44 8.30
C THR A 131 0.08 -4.66 8.31
N GLU A 132 -0.17 -5.30 9.45
CA GLU A 132 -1.18 -6.37 9.52
C GLU A 132 -2.58 -5.91 9.05
N GLU A 133 -2.92 -4.62 9.20
CA GLU A 133 -4.15 -4.03 8.65
C GLU A 133 -4.10 -3.80 7.14
N SER A 134 -2.91 -3.81 6.55
CA SER A 134 -2.68 -3.65 5.12
C SER A 134 -2.87 -4.93 4.31
N VAL A 135 -3.42 -6.02 4.91
CA VAL A 135 -3.67 -7.33 4.26
C VAL A 135 -3.92 -7.09 2.79
N GLU A 136 -2.91 -7.39 1.97
CA GLU A 136 -3.14 -7.57 0.55
C GLU A 136 -4.11 -8.74 0.51
N ALA A 137 -5.41 -8.43 0.42
CA ALA A 137 -6.41 -9.48 0.36
C ALA A 137 -5.95 -10.40 -0.77
N GLU A 138 -5.82 -11.68 -0.45
CA GLU A 138 -5.60 -12.75 -1.41
C GLU A 138 -6.43 -12.43 -2.66
N VAL A 139 -5.81 -12.54 -3.84
CA VAL A 139 -6.51 -12.22 -5.08
C VAL A 139 -7.71 -13.15 -5.15
N PHE A 140 -8.88 -12.60 -4.91
CA PHE A 140 -10.10 -13.32 -5.19
C PHE A 140 -10.18 -13.46 -6.70
N ASP A 141 -10.33 -14.69 -7.19
CA ASP A 141 -10.42 -15.00 -8.61
C ASP A 141 -11.34 -16.19 -8.82
N ASP A 142 -12.65 -15.92 -8.76
CA ASP A 142 -13.66 -16.97 -8.87
C ASP A 142 -14.94 -16.45 -9.56
N GLU A 143 -15.86 -17.37 -9.81
CA GLU A 143 -17.21 -17.07 -10.29
C GLU A 143 -18.03 -16.38 -9.21
N VAL A 144 -18.78 -15.36 -9.63
CA VAL A 144 -19.66 -14.57 -8.79
C VAL A 144 -21.01 -14.41 -9.44
N ARG A 145 -22.05 -14.34 -8.60
CA ARG A 145 -23.40 -13.99 -9.00
C ARG A 145 -23.57 -12.49 -8.87
N VAL A 146 -23.97 -11.84 -9.96
CA VAL A 146 -24.17 -10.39 -10.01
C VAL A 146 -25.63 -10.10 -10.31
N THR A 147 -26.22 -9.23 -9.50
CA THR A 147 -27.61 -8.77 -9.67
C THR A 147 -27.61 -7.27 -9.95
N VAL A 148 -28.22 -6.86 -11.06
CA VAL A 148 -28.40 -5.45 -11.42
C VAL A 148 -29.89 -5.21 -11.58
N ARG A 149 -30.48 -4.45 -10.64
CA ARG A 149 -31.94 -4.33 -10.50
C ARG A 149 -32.57 -5.69 -10.23
N ASP A 150 -33.22 -6.28 -11.23
CA ASP A 150 -33.90 -7.57 -11.16
C ASP A 150 -33.27 -8.61 -12.10
N GLU A 151 -32.18 -8.24 -12.80
CA GLU A 151 -31.45 -9.13 -13.70
C GLU A 151 -30.28 -9.78 -12.96
N GLN A 152 -30.21 -11.10 -12.99
CA GLN A 152 -29.14 -11.88 -12.39
C GLN A 152 -28.35 -12.63 -13.45
N PHE A 153 -27.02 -12.60 -13.33
CA PHE A 153 -26.10 -13.33 -14.20
C PHE A 153 -24.85 -13.76 -13.43
N THR A 154 -24.07 -14.67 -14.00
CA THR A 154 -22.75 -15.05 -13.46
C THR A 154 -21.62 -14.39 -14.24
N GLY A 155 -20.49 -14.19 -13.57
CA GLY A 155 -19.27 -13.71 -14.20
C GLY A 155 -18.06 -14.07 -13.35
N ARG A 156 -16.87 -14.08 -13.94
CA ARG A 156 -15.63 -14.29 -13.19
C ARG A 156 -15.12 -12.95 -12.69
N LEU A 157 -14.91 -12.81 -11.39
CA LEU A 157 -14.37 -11.60 -10.78
C LEU A 157 -12.95 -11.87 -10.29
N ARG A 158 -12.00 -11.07 -10.79
CA ARG A 158 -10.66 -10.98 -10.22
C ARG A 158 -10.54 -9.69 -9.41
N ALA A 159 -10.47 -9.77 -8.09
CA ALA A 159 -10.55 -8.62 -7.18
C ALA A 159 -9.56 -8.69 -6.03
N ARG A 160 -9.31 -7.52 -5.44
CA ARG A 160 -8.57 -7.33 -4.18
C ARG A 160 -9.23 -6.22 -3.38
N GLY A 161 -8.94 -6.15 -2.09
CA GLY A 161 -9.33 -5.02 -1.27
C GLY A 161 -8.31 -4.71 -0.19
N HIS A 162 -8.53 -3.59 0.48
CA HIS A 162 -7.68 -3.02 1.53
C HIS A 162 -8.54 -2.14 2.46
N ILE A 163 -8.07 -1.90 3.67
CA ILE A 163 -8.66 -0.87 4.54
C ILE A 163 -8.15 0.50 4.10
N ASP A 164 -9.05 1.45 3.81
CA ASP A 164 -8.66 2.83 3.48
C ASP A 164 -8.39 3.61 4.78
N GLY A 165 -7.15 4.07 4.95
CA GLY A 165 -6.73 4.79 6.16
C GLY A 165 -7.42 6.15 6.39
N ASN A 166 -8.13 6.70 5.39
CA ASN A 166 -8.87 7.96 5.55
C ASN A 166 -10.24 7.78 6.20
N ASP A 167 -10.90 6.64 5.98
CA ASP A 167 -12.27 6.38 6.47
C ASP A 167 -12.40 5.12 7.34
N GLY A 168 -11.36 4.30 7.43
CA GLY A 168 -11.34 3.07 8.21
C GLY A 168 -12.22 1.96 7.66
N ARG A 169 -12.72 2.08 6.42
CA ARG A 169 -13.60 1.10 5.79
C ARG A 169 -12.80 0.22 4.85
N PHE A 170 -13.27 -1.00 4.64
CA PHE A 170 -12.67 -1.91 3.66
C PHE A 170 -13.15 -1.54 2.25
N HIS A 171 -12.24 -1.18 1.35
CA HIS A 171 -12.54 -0.89 -0.05
C HIS A 171 -11.98 -2.00 -0.93
N TRP A 172 -12.79 -2.48 -1.86
CA TRP A 172 -12.35 -3.47 -2.83
C TRP A 172 -12.64 -3.05 -4.27
N ALA A 173 -11.79 -3.50 -5.17
CA ALA A 173 -11.92 -3.28 -6.59
C ALA A 173 -11.45 -4.50 -7.37
N GLY A 174 -12.09 -4.77 -8.50
CA GLY A 174 -11.73 -5.88 -9.37
C GLY A 174 -12.19 -5.68 -10.80
N ILE A 175 -11.81 -6.63 -11.65
CA ILE A 175 -12.27 -6.75 -13.02
C ILE A 175 -13.27 -7.88 -13.10
N LEU A 176 -14.50 -7.54 -13.49
CA LEU A 176 -15.56 -8.47 -13.78
C LEU A 176 -15.53 -8.83 -15.27
N HIS A 177 -15.27 -10.11 -15.54
CA HIS A 177 -15.29 -10.70 -16.87
C HIS A 177 -16.69 -11.23 -17.16
N SER A 178 -17.50 -10.41 -17.83
CA SER A 178 -18.85 -10.76 -18.29
C SER A 178 -19.28 -9.77 -19.38
N ASP A 179 -19.66 -10.29 -20.56
CA ASP A 179 -20.18 -9.47 -21.65
C ASP A 179 -21.50 -8.79 -21.27
N HIS A 180 -22.34 -9.49 -20.48
CA HIS A 180 -23.59 -8.95 -19.97
C HIS A 180 -23.36 -7.76 -19.03
N ALA A 181 -22.34 -7.83 -18.16
CA ALA A 181 -21.97 -6.69 -17.33
C ALA A 181 -21.54 -5.48 -18.19
N ALA A 182 -20.82 -5.73 -19.30
CA ALA A 182 -20.39 -4.69 -20.22
C ALA A 182 -21.57 -4.03 -20.94
N GLU A 183 -22.57 -4.81 -21.34
CA GLU A 183 -23.84 -4.32 -21.90
C GLU A 183 -24.59 -3.43 -20.90
N LEU A 184 -24.83 -3.94 -19.69
CA LEU A 184 -25.49 -3.19 -18.63
C LEU A 184 -24.76 -1.87 -18.32
N LYS A 185 -23.42 -1.89 -18.31
CA LYS A 185 -22.62 -0.69 -18.09
C LYS A 185 -22.75 0.32 -19.24
N ARG A 186 -22.78 -0.14 -20.50
CA ARG A 186 -23.04 0.71 -21.68
C ARG A 186 -24.43 1.35 -21.62
N ASP A 187 -25.41 0.64 -21.08
CA ASP A 187 -26.77 1.13 -20.85
C ASP A 187 -26.90 2.06 -19.62
N GLY A 188 -25.77 2.46 -19.04
CA GLY A 188 -25.71 3.40 -17.93
C GLY A 188 -26.09 2.80 -16.57
N ARG A 189 -26.15 1.47 -16.45
CA ARG A 189 -26.36 0.81 -15.16
C ARG A 189 -25.06 0.80 -14.36
N SER A 190 -25.14 1.20 -13.11
CA SER A 190 -23.97 1.27 -12.23
C SER A 190 -24.15 0.59 -10.88
N ARG A 191 -25.36 0.51 -10.33
CA ARG A 191 -25.60 -0.14 -9.04
C ARG A 191 -25.80 -1.64 -9.25
N ALA A 192 -25.11 -2.44 -8.48
CA ALA A 192 -25.16 -3.89 -8.54
C ALA A 192 -25.13 -4.48 -7.13
N GLN A 193 -25.50 -5.75 -7.02
CA GLN A 193 -25.21 -6.59 -5.87
C GLN A 193 -24.36 -7.77 -6.34
N ILE A 194 -23.51 -8.28 -5.46
CA ILE A 194 -22.63 -9.40 -5.74
C ILE A 194 -22.67 -10.44 -4.61
N ALA A 195 -22.69 -11.71 -4.98
CA ALA A 195 -22.52 -12.84 -4.07
C ALA A 195 -21.53 -13.86 -4.64
N VAL A 196 -20.86 -14.61 -3.75
CA VAL A 196 -20.03 -15.78 -4.08
C VAL A 196 -20.83 -17.03 -3.70
N GLY A 197 -20.99 -17.98 -4.62
CA GLY A 197 -21.81 -19.18 -4.39
C GLY A 197 -23.24 -18.83 -3.97
N ASP A 198 -23.70 -19.46 -2.88
CA ASP A 198 -24.98 -19.19 -2.21
C ASP A 198 -24.84 -18.25 -0.98
N GLY A 199 -23.70 -17.58 -0.87
CA GLY A 199 -23.44 -16.61 0.20
C GLY A 199 -24.31 -15.34 0.10
N PRO A 200 -24.21 -14.47 1.12
CA PRO A 200 -24.94 -13.20 1.13
C PRO A 200 -24.55 -12.28 -0.03
N ALA A 201 -25.50 -11.45 -0.45
CA ALA A 201 -25.30 -10.44 -1.49
C ALA A 201 -24.85 -9.11 -0.86
N PHE A 202 -23.87 -8.47 -1.49
CA PHE A 202 -23.28 -7.21 -1.05
C PHE A 202 -23.43 -6.13 -2.10
N ASP A 203 -23.62 -4.88 -1.67
CA ASP A 203 -23.72 -3.76 -2.58
C ASP A 203 -22.39 -3.48 -3.27
N ALA A 204 -22.45 -3.32 -4.59
CA ALA A 204 -21.32 -3.06 -5.45
C ALA A 204 -21.68 -2.05 -6.56
N LYS A 205 -20.66 -1.61 -7.29
CA LYS A 205 -20.81 -0.69 -8.40
C LYS A 205 -20.08 -1.19 -9.63
N LEU A 206 -20.77 -1.25 -10.77
CA LEU A 206 -20.15 -1.29 -12.10
C LEU A 206 -19.56 0.11 -12.37
N ALA A 207 -18.29 0.29 -12.02
CA ALA A 207 -17.64 1.60 -11.97
C ALA A 207 -17.29 2.11 -13.37
N GLU A 208 -16.65 1.29 -14.19
CA GLU A 208 -16.08 1.68 -15.49
C GLU A 208 -16.12 0.51 -16.48
N LEU A 209 -16.40 0.79 -17.75
CA LEU A 209 -16.14 -0.15 -18.84
C LEU A 209 -14.71 0.07 -19.32
N THR A 210 -13.88 -0.97 -19.26
CA THR A 210 -12.48 -0.89 -19.69
C THR A 210 -12.38 -0.85 -21.21
N PRO A 211 -11.24 -0.40 -21.77
CA PRO A 211 -10.99 -0.44 -23.22
C PRO A 211 -11.05 -1.85 -23.83
N TRP A 212 -10.90 -2.90 -23.01
CA TRP A 212 -10.95 -4.31 -23.45
C TRP A 212 -12.34 -4.94 -23.34
N GLY A 213 -13.36 -4.15 -23.01
CA GLY A 213 -14.74 -4.63 -22.91
C GLY A 213 -15.10 -5.32 -21.60
N THR A 214 -14.19 -5.36 -20.61
CA THR A 214 -14.51 -5.84 -19.24
C THR A 214 -15.00 -4.71 -18.35
N VAL A 215 -15.56 -5.02 -17.18
CA VAL A 215 -16.09 -4.00 -16.27
C VAL A 215 -15.28 -3.94 -14.99
N ARG A 216 -14.77 -2.74 -14.65
CA ARG A 216 -14.24 -2.47 -13.32
C ARG A 216 -15.39 -2.43 -12.34
N MET A 217 -15.33 -3.24 -11.30
CA MET A 217 -16.33 -3.29 -10.24
C MET A 217 -15.70 -2.96 -8.89
N THR A 218 -16.45 -2.26 -8.03
CA THR A 218 -15.97 -1.78 -6.72
C THR A 218 -17.03 -1.95 -5.64
N GLY A 219 -16.63 -2.11 -4.39
CA GLY A 219 -17.52 -2.08 -3.22
C GLY A 219 -16.81 -1.64 -1.95
N VAL A 220 -17.59 -1.45 -0.89
CA VAL A 220 -17.14 -0.93 0.41
C VAL A 220 -17.70 -1.81 1.54
N ASP A 221 -16.98 -1.86 2.67
CA ASP A 221 -17.20 -2.63 3.89
C ASP A 221 -17.02 -4.13 3.77
N ALA A 222 -17.88 -4.80 3.01
CA ALA A 222 -17.93 -6.25 2.99
C ALA A 222 -17.69 -6.75 1.57
N ALA A 223 -16.56 -7.44 1.40
CA ALA A 223 -16.31 -8.21 0.19
C ALA A 223 -16.99 -9.58 0.28
N PRO A 224 -17.58 -10.07 -0.83
CA PRO A 224 -18.33 -11.32 -0.83
C PRO A 224 -17.47 -12.55 -0.50
N TRP A 225 -16.15 -12.48 -0.69
CA TRP A 225 -15.20 -13.55 -0.34
C TRP A 225 -14.68 -13.50 1.11
N MET A 226 -15.04 -12.48 1.89
CA MET A 226 -14.65 -12.37 3.30
C MET A 226 -15.66 -13.02 4.25
N THR A 227 -16.82 -13.44 3.73
CA THR A 227 -17.77 -14.23 4.49
C THR A 227 -17.39 -15.70 4.33
N PRO A 228 -17.21 -16.48 5.42
CA PRO A 228 -16.99 -17.91 5.30
C PRO A 228 -18.12 -18.52 4.49
N ALA A 229 -17.79 -19.21 3.40
CA ALA A 229 -18.75 -20.09 2.76
C ALA A 229 -19.02 -21.23 3.74
N ASP A 230 -20.24 -21.35 4.24
CA ASP A 230 -20.69 -22.57 4.91
C ASP A 230 -20.59 -23.70 3.87
N HIS A 231 -19.54 -24.52 3.98
CA HIS A 231 -19.34 -25.74 3.20
C HIS A 231 -20.16 -26.90 3.78
#